data_AF-A0A7X9BVL2-F1
#
_entry.id   AF-A0A7X9BVL2-F1
#
_cell.length_a   1.000
_cell.length_b   1.000
_cell.length_c   1.000
_cell.angle_alpha   90.00
_cell.angle_beta   90.00
_cell.angle_gamma   90.00
#
_symmetry.space_group_name_H-M   'P 1'
#
loop_
_entity.id
_entity.type
_entity.pdbx_description
1 polymer ?
#
loop_
_entity_poly.entity_id
_entity_poly.type
_entity_poly.pdbx_seq_one_letter_code
_entity_poly.pdbx_strand_id
1 'polypeptide(L)' 'GKNCIIAAGAVVTPNTVIPDGSMVMGIPAKVVKNTTETQIEGNIKNAEEYVKLADVYKRKKV' A
#
# COMPACT_ATOMS: atom_id res chain seq x y z
N GLY A 1 9.53 4.44 1.54
CA GLY A 1 9.17 5.82 1.83
C GLY A 1 7.69 5.95 2.11
N LYS A 2 7.18 7.18 2.15
CA LYS A 2 5.75 7.51 2.25
C LYS A 2 5.06 7.38 0.89
N ASN A 3 3.75 7.16 0.89
CA ASN A 3 2.92 7.11 -0.32
C ASN A 3 3.43 6.09 -1.37
N CYS A 4 4.13 5.04 -0.94
CA CYS A 4 4.57 3.98 -1.83
C CYS A 4 3.45 2.96 -2.05
N ILE A 5 3.37 2.39 -3.26
CA ILE A 5 2.49 1.26 -3.56
C ILE A 5 3.35 0.09 -4.05
N ILE A 6 3.27 -1.02 -3.31
CA ILE A 6 3.91 -2.28 -3.68
C ILE A 6 2.86 -3.14 -4.37
N ALA A 7 3.08 -3.48 -5.65
CA ALA A 7 2.12 -4.29 -6.39
C ALA A 7 2.07 -5.74 -5.88
N ALA A 8 0.94 -6.38 -6.11
CA ALA A 8 0.75 -7.80 -5.79
C ALA A 8 1.85 -8.65 -6.43
N GLY A 9 2.41 -9.58 -5.65
CA GLY A 9 3.46 -10.48 -6.09
C GLY A 9 4.87 -9.86 -6.17
N ALA A 10 5.07 -8.60 -5.74
CA ALA A 10 6.41 -8.04 -5.68
C ALA A 10 7.24 -8.60 -4.50
N VAL A 11 8.53 -8.83 -4.72
CA VAL A 11 9.47 -9.30 -3.67
C VAL A 11 10.54 -8.24 -3.44
N VAL A 12 10.40 -7.51 -2.32
CA VAL A 12 11.36 -6.49 -1.88
C VAL A 12 12.50 -7.18 -1.14
N THR A 13 13.71 -7.05 -1.67
CA THR A 13 14.91 -7.67 -1.08
C THR A 13 15.41 -6.90 0.16
N PRO A 14 16.19 -7.53 1.05
CA PRO A 14 16.78 -6.85 2.21
C PRO A 14 17.55 -5.59 1.81
N ASN A 15 17.56 -4.59 2.68
CA ASN A 15 18.23 -3.29 2.50
C ASN A 15 17.73 -2.43 1.31
N THR A 16 16.61 -2.81 0.66
CA THR A 16 16.02 -2.00 -0.40
C THR A 16 15.42 -0.72 0.18
N VAL A 17 15.92 0.44 -0.26
CA VAL A 17 15.35 1.75 0.07
C VAL A 17 14.46 2.21 -1.08
N ILE A 18 13.16 2.31 -0.81
CA ILE A 18 12.16 2.79 -1.77
C ILE A 18 11.88 4.28 -1.50
N PRO A 19 12.09 5.18 -2.46
CA PRO A 19 11.78 6.61 -2.30
C PRO A 19 10.29 6.88 -2.08
N ASP A 20 9.97 8.03 -1.52
CA ASP A 20 8.58 8.48 -1.35
C ASP A 20 7.85 8.56 -2.70
N GLY A 21 6.56 8.26 -2.71
CA GLY A 21 5.71 8.33 -3.90
C GLY A 21 6.07 7.32 -4.99
N SER A 22 6.66 6.17 -4.64
CA SER A 22 7.10 5.16 -5.61
C SER A 22 6.09 4.02 -5.79
N MET A 23 5.87 3.62 -7.05
CA MET A 23 5.19 2.38 -7.41
C MET A 23 6.24 1.30 -7.71
N VAL A 24 6.13 0.16 -7.02
CA VAL A 24 7.14 -0.90 -7.01
C VAL A 24 6.55 -2.24 -7.43
N MET A 25 7.21 -2.95 -8.34
CA MET A 25 6.69 -4.19 -8.94
C MET A 25 7.80 -5.21 -9.22
N GLY A 26 7.42 -6.50 -9.29
CA GLY A 26 8.26 -7.58 -9.81
C GLY A 26 9.08 -8.35 -8.76
N ILE A 27 9.85 -9.32 -9.27
CA ILE A 27 10.72 -10.21 -8.49
C ILE A 27 12.08 -10.26 -9.20
N PRO A 28 13.16 -9.64 -8.68
CA PRO A 28 13.18 -8.74 -7.53
C PRO A 28 12.43 -7.43 -7.83
N ALA A 29 11.85 -6.84 -6.79
CA ALA A 29 11.03 -5.66 -6.91
C ALA A 29 11.85 -4.42 -7.33
N LYS A 30 11.33 -3.65 -8.28
CA LYS A 30 11.94 -2.40 -8.77
C LYS A 30 10.93 -1.26 -8.78
N VAL A 31 11.41 -0.03 -8.59
CA VAL A 31 10.60 1.18 -8.81
C VAL A 31 10.34 1.30 -10.31
N VAL A 32 9.07 1.35 -10.69
CA VAL A 32 8.65 1.39 -12.10
C VAL A 32 8.08 2.75 -12.52
N LYS A 33 7.51 3.50 -11.57
CA LYS A 33 6.97 4.86 -11.77
C LYS A 33 6.63 5.51 -10.44
N ASN A 34 6.22 6.78 -10.47
CA ASN A 34 5.66 7.45 -9.30
C ASN A 34 4.19 7.09 -9.10
N THR A 35 3.73 7.12 -7.85
CA THR A 35 2.32 7.05 -7.51
C THR A 35 1.62 8.34 -7.90
N THR A 36 0.42 8.22 -8.46
CA THR A 36 -0.43 9.38 -8.76
C THR A 36 -1.22 9.82 -7.53
N GLU A 37 -1.69 11.07 -7.50
CA GLU A 37 -2.55 11.58 -6.42
C GLU A 37 -3.79 10.71 -6.22
N THR A 38 -4.46 10.33 -7.31
CA THR A 38 -5.63 9.44 -7.28
C THR A 38 -5.32 8.08 -6.63
N GLN A 39 -4.11 7.54 -6.86
CA GLN A 39 -3.69 6.28 -6.23
C GLN A 39 -3.44 6.45 -4.73
N ILE A 40 -2.87 7.59 -4.32
CA ILE A 40 -2.64 7.91 -2.90
C ILE A 40 -3.98 8.09 -2.18
N GLU A 41 -4.90 8.87 -2.74
CA GLU A 41 -6.25 9.08 -2.20
C GLU A 41 -7.02 7.78 -2.10
N GLY A 42 -6.97 6.93 -3.14
CA GLY A 42 -7.59 5.61 -3.13
C GLY A 42 -7.03 4.73 -2.00
N ASN A 43 -5.72 4.78 -1.76
CA ASN A 43 -5.10 4.02 -0.67
C ASN A 43 -5.53 4.52 0.72
N ILE A 44 -5.65 5.84 0.90
CA ILE A 44 -6.14 6.44 2.16
C ILE A 44 -7.60 6.02 2.41
N LYS A 45 -8.46 6.14 1.39
CA LYS A 45 -9.87 5.73 1.48
C LYS A 45 -10.01 4.25 1.83
N ASN A 46 -9.22 3.38 1.19
CA ASN A 46 -9.20 1.96 1.52
C ASN A 46 -8.83 1.74 3.00
N ALA A 47 -7.81 2.42 3.51
CA ALA A 47 -7.42 2.32 4.92
C ALA A 47 -8.56 2.72 5.88
N GLU A 48 -9.27 3.82 5.58
CA GLU A 48 -10.43 4.26 6.36
C GLU A 48 -11.57 3.23 6.36
N GLU A 49 -11.83 2.59 5.21
CA GLU A 49 -12.84 1.52 5.09
C GLU A 49 -12.46 0.31 5.94
N TYR A 50 -11.19 -0.09 5.95
CA TYR A 50 -10.71 -1.19 6.81
C TYR A 50 -10.88 -0.88 8.29
N VAL A 51 -10.65 0.36 8.74
CA VAL A 51 -10.90 0.77 10.13
C VAL A 51 -12.38 0.64 10.49
N LYS A 52 -13.28 1.16 9.63
CA LYS A 52 -14.73 1.04 9.84
C LYS A 52 -15.16 -0.43 9.91
N LEU A 53 -14.62 -1.26 9.02
CA LEU A 53 -14.93 -2.68 8.96
C LEU A 53 -14.43 -3.42 10.20
N ALA A 54 -13.24 -3.11 10.68
CA ALA A 54 -12.69 -3.66 11.92
C ALA A 54 -13.60 -3.36 13.12
N ASP A 55 -14.11 -2.12 13.23
CA ASP A 55 -15.07 -1.74 14.27
C ASP A 55 -16.37 -2.52 14.20
N VAL A 56 -16.91 -2.72 12.99
CA VAL A 56 -18.12 -3.54 12.78
C VAL A 56 -17.90 -4.96 13.26
N TYR A 57 -16.80 -5.61 12.87
CA TYR A 57 -16.54 -6.99 13.27
C TYR A 57 -16.17 -7.14 14.75
N LYS A 58 -15.50 -6.14 15.33
CA LYS A 58 -15.23 -6.10 16.77
C LYS A 58 -16.53 -6.06 17.57
N ARG A 59 -17.53 -5.29 17.11
CA ARG A 59 -18.86 -5.21 17.74
C ARG A 59 -19.75 -6.42 17.46
N LYS A 60 -19.56 -7.11 16.32
CA LYS A 60 -20.32 -8.31 15.94
C LYS A 60 -19.84 -9.61 16.60
N LYS A 61 -18.69 -9.62 17.28
CA LYS A 61 -18.31 -10.73 18.15
C LYS A 61 -19.29 -10.78 19.34
N VAL A 62 -20.34 -11.57 19.19
CA VAL A 62 -21.17 -12.14 20.26
C VAL A 62 -20.67 -13.55 20.53
#